data_AF-W2JY54-F1
#
_entry.id   AF-W2JY54-F1
#
_cell.length_a   1.000
_cell.length_b   1.000
_cell.length_c   1.000
_cell.angle_alpha   90.00
_cell.angle_beta   90.00
_cell.angle_gamma   90.00
#
_symmetry.space_group_name_H-M   'P 1'
#
loop_
_entity.id
_entity.type
_entity.pdbx_description
1 polymer ?
#
loop_
_entity_poly.entity_id
_entity_poly.type
_entity_poly.pdbx_seq_one_letter_code
_entity_poly.pdbx_strand_id
1 'polypeptide(L)'
;MALPSSPLLAESRALIDSLGYVDTEYNSPASQQQVQAQIRAEMATFSPPQDKYLAYLPSYTPTFGGRARLQTEFKRVAANVPLDAIDMNRYQVKEPTGKHVQSLESWESAVKQLQVAVEHQRNRVVNLELQQGYGTKLAKVRAAVLDGINAQYERTLKESKAASDKINLTRQQDQSRNASKLQNYRSKYYELLSKNAAIKRACAEQERQQKKIKTA
;
A
#
# COMPACT_ATOMS: atom_id res chain seq x y z
N MET A 1 -17.49 0.53 -2.43
CA MET A 1 -17.56 0.11 -1.02
C MET A 1 -16.52 0.93 -0.28
N ALA A 2 -16.92 1.83 0.62
CA ALA A 2 -15.96 2.63 1.37
C ALA A 2 -15.07 1.69 2.21
N LEU A 3 -13.75 1.88 2.17
CA LEU A 3 -12.84 1.12 3.02
C LEU A 3 -13.21 1.37 4.49
N PRO A 4 -13.19 0.35 5.36
CA PRO A 4 -13.45 0.55 6.77
C PRO A 4 -12.35 1.45 7.35
N SER A 5 -12.72 2.69 7.68
CA SER A 5 -11.87 3.62 8.41
C SER A 5 -11.80 3.20 9.87
N SER A 6 -10.62 3.27 10.50
CA SER A 6 -10.50 2.93 11.90
C SER A 6 -11.38 3.87 12.76
N PRO A 7 -12.21 3.33 13.67
CA PRO A 7 -13.13 4.15 14.47
C PRO A 7 -12.37 5.14 15.38
N LEU A 8 -11.19 4.73 15.87
CA LEU A 8 -10.31 5.58 16.67
C LEU A 8 -9.84 6.84 15.94
N LEU A 9 -9.58 6.75 14.63
CA LEU A 9 -9.22 7.93 13.83
C LEU A 9 -10.44 8.83 13.56
N ALA A 10 -11.65 8.28 13.52
CA ALA A 10 -12.87 9.07 13.34
C ALA A 10 -13.21 9.87 14.61
N GLU A 11 -13.10 9.25 15.79
CA GLU A 11 -13.36 9.90 17.09
C GLU A 11 -12.33 10.98 17.43
N SER A 12 -11.04 10.70 17.20
CA SER A 12 -9.95 11.63 17.53
C SER A 12 -9.69 12.70 16.46
N ARG A 13 -10.39 12.64 15.31
CA ARG A 13 -10.14 13.54 14.17
C ARG A 13 -10.22 15.02 14.52
N ALA A 14 -11.13 15.39 15.43
CA ALA A 14 -11.31 16.78 15.86
C ALA A 14 -10.22 17.26 16.84
N LEU A 15 -9.49 16.33 17.48
CA LEU A 15 -8.41 16.65 18.42
C LEU A 15 -7.03 16.74 17.75
N ILE A 16 -6.85 16.11 16.59
CA ILE A 16 -5.53 16.03 15.93
C ILE A 16 -5.42 17.18 14.92
N ASP A 17 -4.75 18.26 15.32
CA ASP A 17 -4.34 19.34 14.42
C ASP A 17 -2.84 19.24 14.13
N SER A 18 -2.47 19.14 12.85
CA SER A 18 -1.09 19.17 12.38
C SER A 18 -0.99 19.90 11.04
N LEU A 19 -0.09 20.89 10.97
CA LEU A 19 0.00 21.79 9.82
C LEU A 19 1.18 21.42 8.93
N GLY A 20 1.11 20.27 8.25
CA GLY A 20 2.23 19.75 7.45
C GLY A 20 2.84 20.67 6.37
N TYR A 21 2.10 21.66 5.85
CA TYR A 21 2.64 22.67 4.91
C TYR A 21 3.35 23.84 5.62
N VAL A 22 3.15 24.00 6.92
CA VAL A 22 3.68 25.10 7.75
C VAL A 22 4.83 24.58 8.62
N ASP A 23 4.65 23.41 9.23
CA ASP A 23 5.58 22.78 10.16
C ASP A 23 6.69 22.03 9.41
N THR A 24 7.56 22.76 8.71
CA THR A 24 8.63 22.17 7.89
C THR A 24 9.77 21.55 8.70
N GLU A 25 9.80 21.77 10.03
CA GLU A 25 10.84 21.27 10.93
C GLU A 25 10.91 19.73 10.95
N TYR A 26 9.77 19.06 10.73
CA TYR A 26 9.69 17.60 10.63
C TYR A 26 10.36 17.02 9.37
N ASN A 27 10.64 17.83 8.35
CA ASN A 27 11.31 17.35 7.14
C ASN A 27 12.79 17.00 7.38
N SER A 28 13.36 17.35 8.54
CA SER A 28 14.73 16.96 8.89
C SER A 28 14.79 15.47 9.29
N PRO A 29 15.77 14.69 8.78
CA PRO A 29 15.91 13.28 9.17
C PRO A 29 16.11 13.06 10.67
N ALA A 30 16.79 13.99 11.35
CA ALA A 30 17.03 13.92 12.79
C ALA A 30 15.72 14.01 13.60
N SER A 31 14.84 14.95 13.26
CA SER A 31 13.51 15.07 13.90
C SER A 31 12.67 13.81 13.66
N GLN A 32 12.71 13.24 12.46
CA GLN A 32 11.98 12.00 12.16
C GLN A 32 12.49 10.81 12.98
N GLN A 33 13.80 10.68 13.12
CA GLN A 33 14.40 9.62 13.94
C GLN A 33 14.02 9.74 15.42
N GLN A 34 14.05 10.96 15.96
CA GLN A 34 13.65 11.21 17.35
C GLN A 34 12.17 10.86 17.58
N VAL A 35 11.28 11.31 16.70
CA VAL A 35 9.84 10.99 16.79
C VAL A 35 9.61 9.49 16.66
N GLN A 36 10.27 8.82 15.71
CA GLN A 36 10.17 7.36 15.58
C GLN A 36 10.67 6.61 16.82
N ALA A 37 11.75 7.08 17.45
CA ALA A 37 12.26 6.48 18.68
C ALA A 37 11.23 6.58 19.82
N GLN A 38 10.58 7.75 19.96
CA GLN A 38 9.51 7.95 20.93
C GLN A 38 8.30 7.05 20.65
N ILE A 39 7.86 6.97 19.39
CA ILE A 39 6.77 6.06 18.99
C ILE A 39 7.10 4.62 19.35
N ARG A 40 8.33 4.15 19.08
CA ARG A 40 8.75 2.78 19.43
C ARG A 40 8.77 2.54 20.94
N ALA A 41 9.19 3.53 21.73
CA ALA A 41 9.20 3.41 23.20
C ALA A 41 7.76 3.30 23.75
N GLU A 42 6.82 4.07 23.22
CA GLU A 42 5.40 3.94 23.57
C GLU A 42 4.82 2.60 23.12
N MET A 43 5.14 2.15 21.91
CA MET A 43 4.73 0.83 21.41
C MET A 43 5.28 -0.33 22.24
N ALA A 44 6.46 -0.18 22.85
CA ALA A 44 7.03 -1.20 23.72
C ALA A 44 6.29 -1.28 25.07
N THR A 45 5.68 -0.18 25.51
CA THR A 45 4.94 -0.09 26.77
C THR A 45 3.47 -0.48 26.59
N PHE A 46 2.89 -0.15 25.43
CA PHE A 46 1.48 -0.36 25.14
C PHE A 46 1.21 -1.76 24.57
N SER A 47 0.42 -2.56 25.29
CA SER A 47 -0.15 -3.81 24.79
C SER A 47 -1.60 -3.59 24.31
N PRO A 48 -1.87 -3.52 22.99
CA PRO A 48 -3.22 -3.29 22.49
C PRO A 48 -4.18 -4.45 22.86
N PRO A 49 -5.44 -4.16 23.23
CA PRO A 49 -6.46 -5.19 23.44
C PRO A 49 -6.73 -5.98 22.14
N GLN A 50 -6.45 -7.29 22.17
CA GLN A 50 -6.45 -8.17 21.00
C GLN A 50 -7.81 -8.24 20.28
N ASP A 51 -8.90 -8.17 21.03
CA ASP A 51 -10.26 -8.36 20.50
C ASP A 51 -10.89 -7.10 19.91
N LYS A 52 -10.41 -5.91 20.27
CA LYS A 52 -11.04 -4.62 19.87
C LYS A 52 -10.19 -3.83 18.89
N TYR A 53 -8.87 -3.92 18.98
CA TYR A 53 -7.97 -3.07 18.20
C TYR A 53 -8.05 -3.31 16.69
N LEU A 54 -8.31 -4.56 16.26
CA LEU A 54 -8.41 -4.93 14.85
C LEU A 54 -9.84 -5.28 14.41
N ALA A 55 -10.85 -5.09 15.26
CA ALA A 55 -12.23 -5.52 15.00
C ALA A 55 -12.89 -4.84 13.79
N TYR A 56 -12.42 -3.64 13.40
CA TYR A 56 -12.92 -2.92 12.23
C TYR A 56 -12.36 -3.47 10.91
N LEU A 57 -11.27 -4.24 10.96
CA LEU A 57 -10.74 -4.91 9.77
C LEU A 57 -11.59 -6.15 9.50
N PRO A 58 -12.02 -6.37 8.25
CA PRO A 58 -12.74 -7.59 7.91
C PRO A 58 -11.80 -8.78 8.10
N SER A 59 -12.26 -9.82 8.79
CA SER A 59 -11.55 -11.09 8.86
C SER A 59 -11.45 -11.65 7.43
N TYR A 60 -10.22 -11.78 6.92
CA TYR A 60 -9.97 -12.41 5.64
C TYR A 60 -9.43 -13.81 5.86
N THR A 61 -10.27 -14.80 5.59
CA THR A 61 -9.83 -16.17 5.36
C THR A 61 -10.12 -16.52 3.90
N PRO A 62 -9.09 -16.85 3.09
CA PRO A 62 -9.28 -17.15 1.68
C PRO A 62 -10.18 -18.39 1.56
N THR A 63 -11.44 -18.14 1.25
CA THR A 63 -12.44 -19.21 1.12
C THR A 63 -12.55 -19.55 -0.36
N PHE A 64 -11.87 -20.61 -0.78
CA PHE A 64 -11.95 -21.12 -2.16
C PHE A 64 -13.19 -22.01 -2.35
N GLY A 65 -14.35 -21.57 -1.88
CA GLY A 65 -15.61 -22.31 -1.97
C GLY A 65 -15.92 -22.72 -3.42
N GLY A 66 -16.28 -23.99 -3.63
CA GLY A 66 -16.57 -24.55 -4.97
C GLY A 66 -15.36 -24.75 -5.88
N ARG A 67 -14.13 -24.42 -5.44
CA ARG A 67 -12.90 -24.53 -6.24
C ARG A 67 -11.92 -25.50 -5.61
N ALA A 68 -12.18 -26.80 -5.77
CA ALA A 68 -11.38 -27.88 -5.20
C ALA A 68 -9.87 -27.76 -5.51
N ARG A 69 -9.51 -27.40 -6.76
CA ARG A 69 -8.10 -27.21 -7.14
C ARG A 69 -7.41 -26.12 -6.33
N LEU A 70 -8.07 -24.98 -6.11
CA LEU A 70 -7.50 -23.89 -5.33
C LEU A 70 -7.39 -24.24 -3.84
N GLN A 71 -8.33 -25.02 -3.31
CA GLN A 71 -8.23 -25.53 -1.93
C GLN A 71 -7.02 -26.45 -1.74
N THR A 72 -6.79 -27.36 -2.71
CA THR A 72 -5.63 -28.25 -2.69
C THR A 72 -4.32 -27.48 -2.80
N GLU A 73 -4.25 -26.51 -3.72
CA GLU A 73 -3.06 -25.65 -3.86
C GLU A 73 -2.81 -24.81 -2.61
N PHE A 74 -3.86 -24.27 -2.00
CA PHE A 74 -3.73 -23.52 -0.75
C PHE A 74 -3.17 -24.40 0.38
N LYS A 75 -3.63 -25.65 0.50
CA LYS A 75 -3.07 -26.61 1.45
C LYS A 75 -1.60 -26.95 1.15
N ARG A 76 -1.23 -27.13 -0.12
CA ARG A 76 0.15 -27.39 -0.54
C ARG A 76 1.09 -26.24 -0.17
N VAL A 77 0.67 -25.00 -0.47
CA VAL A 77 1.42 -23.78 -0.15
C VAL A 77 1.51 -23.60 1.37
N ALA A 78 0.43 -23.83 2.11
CA ALA A 78 0.45 -23.80 3.57
C ALA A 78 1.42 -24.84 4.18
N ALA A 79 1.62 -25.97 3.49
CA ALA A 79 2.59 -27.00 3.85
C ALA A 79 4.01 -26.72 3.32
N ASN A 80 4.27 -25.57 2.66
CA ASN A 80 5.55 -25.21 2.04
C ASN A 80 6.08 -26.26 1.04
N VAL A 81 5.19 -27.04 0.42
CA VAL A 81 5.60 -28.04 -0.57
C VAL A 81 5.81 -27.34 -1.91
N PRO A 82 6.97 -27.46 -2.58
CA PRO A 82 7.21 -26.86 -3.88
C PRO A 82 6.27 -27.43 -4.95
N LEU A 83 5.95 -26.62 -5.97
CA LEU A 83 5.05 -27.03 -7.04
C LEU A 83 5.83 -27.81 -8.10
N ASP A 84 5.46 -29.06 -8.33
CA ASP A 84 5.94 -29.85 -9.48
C ASP A 84 4.92 -29.77 -10.63
N ALA A 85 4.90 -28.63 -11.33
CA ALA A 85 3.84 -28.29 -12.26
C ALA A 85 4.00 -28.91 -13.66
N ILE A 86 5.23 -29.14 -14.10
CA ILE A 86 5.50 -29.44 -15.51
C ILE A 86 6.53 -30.54 -15.63
N ASP A 87 6.04 -31.76 -15.89
CA ASP A 87 6.88 -32.86 -16.33
C ASP A 87 7.23 -32.69 -17.81
N MET A 88 8.45 -32.22 -18.07
CA MET A 88 8.98 -32.10 -19.43
C MET A 88 9.32 -33.46 -20.06
N ASN A 89 9.45 -34.53 -19.26
CA ASN A 89 9.69 -35.86 -19.80
C ASN A 89 8.48 -36.41 -20.55
N ARG A 90 7.27 -35.98 -20.18
CA ARG A 90 6.01 -36.38 -20.85
C ARG A 90 5.98 -36.04 -22.34
N TYR A 91 6.68 -34.99 -22.76
CA TYR A 91 6.71 -34.54 -24.15
C TYR A 91 7.94 -35.02 -24.92
N GLN A 92 8.85 -35.76 -24.26
CA GLN A 92 10.02 -36.34 -24.88
C GLN A 92 9.72 -37.80 -25.24
N VAL A 93 9.63 -38.11 -26.53
CA VAL A 93 9.63 -39.50 -26.98
C VAL A 93 11.06 -40.02 -26.83
N LYS A 94 11.28 -40.93 -25.89
CA LYS A 94 12.58 -41.59 -25.69
C LYS A 94 12.48 -43.04 -26.14
N GLU A 95 13.50 -43.50 -26.86
CA GLU A 95 13.64 -44.90 -27.20
C GLU A 95 13.89 -45.73 -25.92
N PRO A 96 13.25 -46.90 -25.76
CA PRO A 96 13.58 -47.81 -24.66
C PRO A 96 15.08 -48.16 -24.70
N THR A 97 15.80 -47.98 -23.59
CA THR A 97 17.25 -48.28 -23.50
C THR A 97 17.54 -49.30 -22.39
N GLY A 98 18.68 -49.99 -22.49
CA GLY A 98 19.13 -50.97 -21.50
C GLY A 98 18.18 -52.16 -21.35
N LYS A 99 17.78 -52.49 -20.11
CA LYS A 99 16.89 -53.64 -19.79
C LYS A 99 15.50 -53.52 -20.40
N HIS A 100 15.06 -52.31 -20.75
CA HIS A 100 13.75 -52.08 -21.36
C HIS A 100 13.72 -52.50 -22.83
N VAL A 101 14.85 -52.55 -23.54
CA VAL A 101 14.93 -52.99 -24.95
C VAL A 101 14.36 -54.41 -25.15
N GLN A 102 14.47 -55.27 -24.14
CA GLN A 102 13.97 -56.65 -24.20
C GLN A 102 12.49 -56.79 -23.77
N SER A 103 11.85 -55.71 -23.30
CA SER A 103 10.47 -55.72 -22.84
C SER A 103 9.53 -55.19 -23.92
N LEU A 104 8.65 -56.06 -24.42
CA LEU A 104 7.62 -55.72 -25.42
C LEU A 104 6.72 -54.57 -24.95
N GLU A 105 6.31 -54.58 -23.69
CA GLU A 105 5.42 -53.55 -23.10
C GLU A 105 6.04 -52.15 -23.16
N SER A 106 7.36 -52.04 -22.99
CA SER A 106 8.05 -50.75 -23.06
C SER A 106 8.10 -50.19 -24.48
N TRP A 107 8.24 -51.05 -25.49
CA TRP A 107 8.16 -50.67 -26.90
C TRP A 107 6.74 -50.28 -27.29
N GLU A 108 5.72 -51.01 -26.84
CA GLU A 108 4.32 -50.65 -27.09
C GLU A 108 3.96 -49.27 -26.48
N SER A 109 4.45 -48.99 -25.27
CA SER A 109 4.28 -47.69 -24.62
C SER A 109 4.99 -46.57 -25.39
N ALA A 110 6.23 -46.79 -25.83
CA ALA A 110 6.98 -45.83 -26.63
C ALA A 110 6.29 -45.54 -27.99
N VAL A 111 5.75 -46.57 -28.66
CA VAL A 111 4.98 -46.41 -29.90
C VAL A 111 3.71 -45.59 -29.66
N LYS A 112 2.96 -45.86 -28.59
CA LYS A 112 1.77 -45.06 -28.23
C LYS A 112 2.13 -43.60 -27.96
N GLN A 113 3.24 -43.34 -27.25
CA GLN A 113 3.74 -41.98 -27.02
C GLN A 113 4.14 -41.28 -28.32
N LEU A 114 4.81 -42.00 -29.24
CA LEU A 114 5.17 -41.48 -30.54
C LEU A 114 3.94 -41.13 -31.39
N GLN A 115 2.92 -41.99 -31.41
CA GLN A 115 1.65 -41.71 -32.09
C GLN A 115 1.00 -40.42 -31.56
N VAL A 116 0.97 -40.25 -30.24
CA VAL A 116 0.47 -39.02 -29.61
C VAL A 116 1.31 -37.80 -30.02
N ALA A 117 2.64 -37.92 -30.07
CA ALA A 117 3.53 -36.84 -30.48
C ALA A 117 3.31 -36.42 -31.95
N VAL A 118 3.10 -37.39 -32.85
CA VAL A 118 2.79 -37.15 -34.26
C VAL A 118 1.48 -36.37 -34.41
N GLU A 119 0.43 -36.77 -33.70
CA GLU A 119 -0.85 -36.05 -33.73
C GLU A 119 -0.75 -34.64 -33.13
N HIS A 120 0.04 -34.45 -32.06
CA HIS A 120 0.34 -33.11 -31.55
C HIS A 120 1.07 -32.24 -32.58
N GLN A 121 2.03 -32.81 -33.30
CA GLN A 121 2.76 -32.08 -34.34
C GLN A 121 1.84 -31.74 -35.52
N ARG A 122 0.94 -32.64 -35.92
CA ARG A 122 -0.09 -32.36 -36.93
C ARG A 122 -0.99 -31.20 -36.50
N ASN A 123 -1.49 -31.21 -35.27
CA ASN A 123 -2.28 -30.12 -34.72
C ASN A 123 -1.48 -28.80 -34.65
N ARG A 124 -0.18 -28.87 -34.33
CA ARG A 124 0.70 -27.70 -34.34
C ARG A 124 0.81 -27.09 -35.73
N VAL A 125 0.94 -27.90 -36.78
CA VAL A 125 0.97 -27.40 -38.17
C VAL A 125 -0.33 -26.66 -38.50
N VAL A 126 -1.48 -27.25 -38.22
CA VAL A 126 -2.79 -26.60 -38.44
C VAL A 126 -2.91 -25.28 -37.66
N ASN A 127 -2.47 -25.25 -36.39
CA ASN A 127 -2.46 -24.03 -35.59
C ASN A 127 -1.53 -22.96 -36.17
N LEU A 128 -0.37 -23.35 -36.69
CA LEU A 128 0.57 -22.43 -37.33
C LEU A 128 0.03 -21.88 -38.65
N GLU A 129 -0.66 -22.69 -39.45
CA GLU A 129 -1.35 -22.25 -40.67
C GLU A 129 -2.44 -21.20 -40.34
N LEU A 130 -3.25 -21.45 -39.30
CA LEU A 130 -4.22 -20.48 -38.81
C LEU A 130 -3.54 -19.20 -38.30
N GLN A 131 -2.44 -19.32 -37.57
CA GLN A 131 -1.67 -18.17 -37.10
C GLN A 131 -1.06 -17.37 -38.24
N GLN A 132 -0.57 -18.03 -39.31
CA GLN A 132 -0.05 -17.35 -40.49
C GLN A 132 -1.14 -16.56 -41.22
N GLY A 133 -2.36 -17.12 -41.33
CA GLY A 133 -3.49 -16.46 -41.97
C GLY A 133 -4.08 -15.29 -41.17
N TYR A 134 -4.23 -15.43 -39.85
CA TYR A 134 -5.00 -14.50 -39.02
C TYR A 134 -4.21 -13.78 -37.92
N GLY A 135 -3.01 -14.27 -37.58
CA GLY A 135 -2.25 -13.81 -36.41
C GLY A 135 -1.93 -12.32 -36.45
N THR A 136 -1.53 -11.79 -37.61
CA THR A 136 -1.22 -10.36 -37.76
C THR A 136 -2.46 -9.47 -37.58
N LYS A 137 -3.60 -9.86 -38.17
CA LYS A 137 -4.87 -9.14 -38.02
C LYS A 137 -5.34 -9.17 -36.56
N LEU A 138 -5.28 -10.34 -35.93
CA LEU A 138 -5.64 -10.51 -34.52
C LEU A 138 -4.75 -9.68 -33.60
N ALA A 139 -3.44 -9.66 -33.84
CA ALA A 139 -2.50 -8.84 -33.07
C ALA A 139 -2.82 -7.34 -33.17
N LYS A 140 -3.16 -6.84 -34.38
CA LYS A 140 -3.58 -5.45 -34.59
C LYS A 140 -4.86 -5.10 -33.84
N VAL A 141 -5.87 -5.96 -33.90
CA VAL A 141 -7.13 -5.74 -33.16
C VAL A 141 -6.88 -5.75 -31.64
N ARG A 142 -6.07 -6.69 -31.15
CA ARG A 142 -5.69 -6.75 -29.73
C ARG A 142 -4.94 -5.49 -29.30
N ALA A 143 -3.99 -5.01 -30.11
CA ALA A 143 -3.28 -3.76 -29.83
C ALA A 143 -4.26 -2.58 -29.73
N ALA A 144 -5.18 -2.42 -30.68
CA ALA A 144 -6.18 -1.36 -30.65
C ALA A 144 -7.09 -1.42 -29.40
N VAL A 145 -7.49 -2.62 -28.98
CA VAL A 145 -8.25 -2.81 -27.73
C VAL A 145 -7.42 -2.41 -26.52
N LEU A 146 -6.15 -2.82 -26.45
CA LEU A 146 -5.25 -2.45 -25.37
C LEU A 146 -4.99 -0.95 -25.32
N ASP A 147 -4.83 -0.29 -26.47
CA ASP A 147 -4.67 1.16 -26.56
C ASP A 147 -5.91 1.89 -26.03
N GLY A 148 -7.11 1.40 -26.35
CA GLY A 148 -8.36 1.93 -25.81
C GLY A 148 -8.48 1.78 -24.28
N ILE A 149 -8.08 0.62 -23.75
CA ILE A 149 -8.04 0.35 -22.30
C ILE A 149 -7.01 1.27 -21.62
N ASN A 150 -5.81 1.42 -22.20
CA ASN A 150 -4.78 2.31 -21.69
C ASN A 150 -5.27 3.76 -21.64
N ALA A 151 -5.90 4.25 -22.71
CA ALA A 151 -6.48 5.58 -22.75
C ALA A 151 -7.60 5.79 -21.71
N GLN A 152 -8.35 4.73 -21.37
CA GLN A 152 -9.31 4.78 -20.26
C GLN A 152 -8.61 4.91 -18.91
N TYR A 153 -7.59 4.08 -18.62
CA TYR A 153 -6.85 4.16 -17.38
C TYR A 153 -6.10 5.49 -17.20
N GLU A 154 -5.53 6.03 -18.28
CA GLU A 154 -4.89 7.35 -18.26
C GLU A 154 -5.87 8.46 -17.89
N ARG A 155 -7.12 8.40 -18.40
CA ARG A 155 -8.17 9.35 -18.02
C ARG A 155 -8.52 9.24 -16.54
N THR A 156 -8.79 8.03 -16.05
CA THR A 156 -9.09 7.79 -14.63
C THR A 156 -7.95 8.25 -13.72
N LEU A 157 -6.69 8.03 -14.14
CA LEU A 157 -5.52 8.49 -13.40
C LEU A 157 -5.44 10.02 -13.34
N LYS A 158 -5.67 10.69 -14.48
CA LYS A 158 -5.69 12.17 -14.54
C LYS A 158 -6.80 12.74 -13.66
N GLU A 159 -7.99 12.16 -13.69
CA GLU A 159 -9.12 12.57 -12.84
C GLU A 159 -8.82 12.39 -11.35
N SER A 160 -8.26 11.23 -10.97
CA SER A 160 -7.88 10.94 -9.58
C SER A 160 -6.77 11.88 -9.07
N LYS A 161 -5.78 12.18 -9.91
CA LYS A 161 -4.72 13.17 -9.61
C LYS A 161 -5.31 14.55 -9.43
N ALA A 162 -6.15 15.02 -10.35
CA ALA A 162 -6.80 16.33 -10.26
C ALA A 162 -7.67 16.45 -8.99
N ALA A 163 -8.39 15.39 -8.62
CA ALA A 163 -9.15 15.35 -7.37
C ALA A 163 -8.24 15.43 -6.13
N SER A 164 -7.11 14.71 -6.13
CA SER A 164 -6.12 14.75 -5.06
C SER A 164 -5.43 16.11 -4.94
N ASP A 165 -5.07 16.71 -6.07
CA ASP A 165 -4.44 18.03 -6.15
C ASP A 165 -5.37 19.13 -5.65
N LYS A 166 -6.67 19.06 -6.00
CA LYS A 166 -7.68 19.97 -5.47
C LYS A 166 -7.75 19.90 -3.94
N ILE A 167 -7.75 18.69 -3.37
CA ILE A 167 -7.76 18.51 -1.90
C ILE A 167 -6.49 19.10 -1.28
N ASN A 168 -5.33 18.83 -1.88
CA ASN A 168 -4.05 19.34 -1.39
C ASN A 168 -3.98 20.87 -1.46
N LEU A 169 -4.47 21.48 -2.54
CA LEU A 169 -4.55 22.93 -2.69
C LEU A 169 -5.45 23.56 -1.63
N THR A 170 -6.66 23.02 -1.42
CA THR A 170 -7.56 23.50 -0.36
C THR A 170 -6.91 23.37 1.01
N ARG A 171 -6.25 22.22 1.29
CA ARG A 171 -5.52 22.01 2.55
C ARG A 171 -4.41 23.04 2.75
N GLN A 172 -3.61 23.32 1.71
CA GLN A 172 -2.54 24.30 1.77
C GLN A 172 -3.09 25.70 2.09
N GLN A 173 -4.16 26.13 1.41
CA GLN A 173 -4.79 27.43 1.64
C GLN A 173 -5.33 27.56 3.07
N ASP A 174 -6.02 26.54 3.57
CA ASP A 174 -6.56 26.52 4.93
C ASP A 174 -5.44 26.59 5.98
N GLN A 175 -4.36 25.83 5.80
CA GLN A 175 -3.21 25.85 6.70
C GLN A 175 -2.49 27.20 6.67
N SER A 176 -2.25 27.80 5.50
CA SER A 176 -1.64 29.13 5.40
C SER A 176 -2.48 30.21 6.08
N ARG A 177 -3.81 30.16 5.92
CA ARG A 177 -4.73 31.09 6.59
C ARG A 177 -4.66 30.92 8.11
N ASN A 178 -4.69 29.68 8.61
CA ASN A 178 -4.65 29.42 10.05
C ASN A 178 -3.28 29.73 10.66
N ALA A 179 -2.18 29.49 9.94
CA ALA A 179 -0.83 29.85 10.36
C ALA A 179 -0.69 31.35 10.64
N SER A 180 -1.25 32.20 9.77
CA SER A 180 -1.23 33.65 10.00
C SER A 180 -1.96 34.05 11.30
N LYS A 181 -3.08 33.40 11.60
CA LYS A 181 -3.82 33.61 12.86
C LYS A 181 -3.01 33.15 14.07
N LEU A 182 -2.41 31.96 14.01
CA LEU A 182 -1.55 31.44 15.08
C LEU A 182 -0.37 32.36 15.35
N GLN A 183 0.26 32.87 14.30
CA GLN A 183 1.36 33.84 14.45
C GLN A 183 0.90 35.13 15.12
N ASN A 184 -0.27 35.66 14.74
CA ASN A 184 -0.84 36.84 15.38
C ASN A 184 -1.16 36.59 16.86
N TYR A 185 -1.76 35.44 17.18
CA TYR A 185 -2.03 35.06 18.58
C TYR A 185 -0.75 34.89 19.38
N ARG A 186 0.29 34.29 18.80
CA ARG A 186 1.60 34.16 19.43
C ARG A 186 2.24 35.52 19.72
N SER A 187 2.22 36.43 18.76
CA SER A 187 2.73 37.80 18.98
C SER A 187 1.97 38.52 20.09
N LYS A 188 0.63 38.44 20.08
CA LYS A 188 -0.22 39.05 21.12
C LYS A 188 0.02 38.41 22.49
N TYR A 189 0.24 37.10 22.54
CA TYR A 189 0.59 36.39 23.76
C TYR A 189 1.91 36.91 24.36
N TYR A 190 2.97 37.03 23.55
CA TYR A 190 4.24 37.57 24.01
C TYR A 190 4.15 39.04 24.42
N GLU A 191 3.39 39.85 23.70
CA GLU A 191 3.12 41.24 24.05
C GLU A 191 2.44 41.34 25.43
N LEU A 192 1.38 40.55 25.66
CA LEU A 192 0.68 40.52 26.94
C LEU A 192 1.57 40.02 28.08
N LEU A 193 2.42 39.01 27.81
CA LEU A 193 3.38 38.51 28.80
C LEU A 193 4.39 39.61 29.19
N SER A 194 4.92 40.32 28.19
CA SER A 194 5.84 41.45 28.40
C SER A 194 5.18 42.59 29.17
N LYS A 195 3.95 42.97 28.79
CA LYS A 195 3.16 43.99 29.50
C LYS A 195 2.90 43.61 30.95
N ASN A 196 2.47 42.37 31.21
CA ASN A 196 2.26 41.88 32.58
C ASN A 196 3.57 41.91 33.39
N ALA A 197 4.70 41.52 32.80
CA ALA A 197 5.99 41.61 33.47
C ALA A 197 6.41 43.06 33.77
N ALA A 198 6.16 43.99 32.85
CA ALA A 198 6.42 45.41 33.04
C ALA A 198 5.55 46.02 34.15
N ILE A 199 4.25 45.72 34.17
CA ILE A 199 3.32 46.15 35.22
C ILE A 199 3.78 45.63 36.58
N LYS A 200 4.12 44.33 36.69
CA LYS A 200 4.62 43.75 37.95
C LYS A 200 5.90 44.46 38.45
N ARG A 201 6.83 44.80 37.55
CA ARG A 201 8.03 45.57 37.90
C ARG A 201 7.69 46.98 38.39
N ALA A 202 6.82 47.70 37.69
CA ALA A 202 6.39 49.05 38.06
C ALA A 202 5.67 49.06 39.44
N CYS A 203 4.76 48.11 39.68
CA CYS A 203 4.11 47.97 40.99
C CYS A 203 5.13 47.73 42.11
N ALA A 204 6.08 46.82 41.91
CA ALA A 204 7.11 46.54 42.91
C ALA A 204 8.02 47.75 43.20
N GLU A 205 8.35 48.55 42.19
CA GLU A 205 9.11 49.79 42.36
C GLU A 205 8.30 50.84 43.12
N GLN A 206 7.03 51.03 42.76
CA GLN A 206 6.13 51.97 43.42
C GLN A 206 5.88 51.57 44.89
N GLU A 207 5.73 50.28 45.19
CA GLU A 207 5.66 49.77 46.56
C GLU A 207 6.95 50.05 47.36
N ARG A 208 8.13 49.91 46.74
CA ARG A 208 9.41 50.27 47.36
C ARG A 208 9.48 51.76 47.67
N GLN A 209 9.02 52.62 46.76
CA GLN A 209 8.97 54.07 46.98
C GLN A 209 8.00 54.43 48.11
N GLN A 210 6.79 53.84 48.13
CA GLN A 210 5.83 54.06 49.21
C GLN A 210 6.38 53.61 50.57
N LYS A 211 7.09 52.47 50.64
CA LYS A 211 7.77 52.05 51.87
C LYS A 211 8.79 53.09 52.31
N LYS A 212 9.65 53.59 51.42
CA LYS A 212 10.63 54.65 51.74
C LYS A 212 9.97 55.90 52.31
N ILE A 213 8.88 56.38 51.69
CA ILE A 213 8.13 57.55 52.17
C ILE A 213 7.51 57.31 53.54
N LYS A 214 6.98 56.11 53.82
CA LYS A 214 6.39 55.78 55.14
C LYS A 214 7.42 55.61 56.26
N THR A 215 8.70 55.43 55.93
CA THR A 215 9.77 55.23 56.91
C THR A 215 10.59 56.51 57.16
N ALA A 216 10.31 57.58 56.40
CA ALA A 216 10.83 58.93 56.59
C ALA A 216 9.82 59.77 57.38
#